data_AF-A0A514BTX7-F1
#
_entry.id   AF-A0A514BTX7-F1
#
_cell.length_a   1.000
_cell.length_b   1.000
_cell.length_c   1.000
_cell.angle_alpha   90.00
_cell.angle_beta   90.00
_cell.angle_gamma   90.00
#
_symmetry.space_group_name_H-M   'P 1'
#
loop_
_entity.id
_entity.type
_entity.pdbx_description
1 polymer ?
#
loop_
_entity_poly.entity_id
_entity_poly.type
_entity_poly.pdbx_seq_one_letter_code
_entity_poly.pdbx_strand_id
1 'polypeptide(L)' 'MDIPVISKAQAIEAFGGNAAALARALKITPSAVYQWPDGPIDERHALKLRFVLKPDVFGAVPEATDTPPAEDQEAA' A
#
# COMPACT_ATOMS: atom_id res chain seq x y z
N MET A 1 -1.03 3.03 -16.87
CA MET A 1 -0.28 2.54 -15.69
C MET A 1 -1.12 1.48 -15.04
N ASP A 2 -0.69 0.22 -15.09
CA ASP A 2 -1.32 -0.85 -14.29
C ASP A 2 -0.87 -0.69 -12.84
N ILE A 3 -1.65 0.07 -12.07
CA ILE A 3 -1.47 0.14 -10.63
C ILE A 3 -1.91 -1.21 -10.07
N PRO A 4 -1.04 -1.96 -9.36
CA PRO A 4 -1.42 -3.28 -8.87
C PRO A 4 -2.60 -3.15 -7.93
N VAL A 5 -3.68 -3.81 -8.31
CA VAL A 5 -4.98 -3.72 -7.65
C VAL A 5 -4.89 -4.40 -6.28
N ILE A 6 -5.15 -3.65 -5.21
CA ILE A 6 -5.23 -4.20 -3.85
C ILE A 6 -6.60 -4.83 -3.66
N SER A 7 -6.63 -6.13 -3.40
CA SER A 7 -7.86 -6.84 -3.04
C SER A 7 -8.22 -6.67 -1.56
N LYS A 8 -9.50 -6.88 -1.22
CA LYS A 8 -9.97 -6.90 0.17
C LYS A 8 -9.18 -7.89 1.03
N ALA A 9 -8.94 -9.09 0.52
CA ALA A 9 -8.19 -10.13 1.24
C ALA A 9 -6.76 -9.65 1.55
N GLN A 10 -6.04 -9.15 0.56
CA GLN A 10 -4.68 -8.61 0.77
C GLN A 10 -4.66 -7.45 1.77
N ALA A 11 -5.64 -6.55 1.71
CA ALA A 11 -5.76 -5.46 2.65
C ALA A 11 -5.96 -5.96 4.09
N ILE A 12 -6.78 -6.99 4.29
CA ILE A 12 -7.02 -7.59 5.61
C ILE A 12 -5.79 -8.34 6.11
N GLU A 13 -5.13 -9.13 5.26
CA GLU A 13 -3.92 -9.87 5.57
C GLU A 13 -2.77 -8.93 6.00
N ALA A 14 -2.63 -7.77 5.37
CA ALA A 14 -1.64 -6.76 5.76
C ALA A 14 -1.86 -6.19 7.18
N PHE A 15 -3.04 -6.41 7.77
CA PHE A 15 -3.39 -6.07 9.15
C PHE A 15 -3.50 -7.32 10.04
N GLY A 16 -2.84 -8.42 9.66
CA GLY A 16 -2.79 -9.66 10.43
C GLY A 16 -4.11 -10.43 10.42
N GLY A 17 -4.84 -10.40 9.30
CA GLY A 17 -6.13 -11.07 9.18
C GLY A 17 -7.29 -10.32 9.86
N ASN A 18 -7.07 -9.08 10.32
CA ASN A 18 -8.03 -8.36 11.16
C ASN A 18 -8.70 -7.17 10.43
N ALA A 19 -9.93 -7.41 9.94
CA ALA A 19 -10.75 -6.39 9.29
C ALA A 19 -11.09 -5.19 10.20
N ALA A 20 -11.20 -5.38 11.52
CA ALA A 20 -11.47 -4.29 12.45
C ALA A 20 -10.25 -3.38 12.65
N ALA A 21 -9.03 -3.94 12.63
CA ALA A 21 -7.80 -3.16 12.68
C ALA A 21 -7.65 -2.30 11.41
N LEU A 22 -7.91 -2.89 10.24
CA LEU A 22 -7.97 -2.19 8.96
C LEU A 22 -8.99 -1.05 8.98
N ALA A 23 -10.22 -1.30 9.47
CA ALA A 23 -11.27 -0.29 9.55
C ALA A 23 -10.88 0.90 10.43
N ARG A 24 -10.26 0.65 11.59
CA ARG A 24 -9.75 1.69 12.49
C ARG A 24 -8.68 2.55 11.82
N ALA A 25 -7.74 1.92 11.10
CA ALA A 25 -6.69 2.63 10.37
C ALA A 25 -7.25 3.50 9.23
N LEU A 26 -8.27 3.00 8.54
CA LEU A 26 -8.95 3.75 7.47
C LEU A 26 -9.96 4.78 8.00
N LYS A 27 -10.29 4.74 9.29
CA LYS A 27 -11.35 5.53 9.95
C LYS A 27 -12.74 5.27 9.35
N ILE A 28 -13.04 4.01 9.05
CA ILE A 28 -14.34 3.53 8.59
C ILE A 28 -14.89 2.50 9.58
N THR A 29 -16.14 2.07 9.38
CA THR A 29 -16.74 1.02 10.20
C THR A 29 -16.25 -0.36 9.76
N PRO A 30 -16.15 -1.35 10.66
CA PRO A 30 -15.83 -2.73 10.28
C PRO A 30 -16.82 -3.30 9.26
N SER A 31 -18.11 -2.95 9.39
CA SER A 31 -19.15 -3.36 8.42
C SER A 31 -18.85 -2.86 7.01
N ALA A 32 -18.28 -1.66 6.85
CA ALA A 32 -17.89 -1.14 5.54
C ALA A 32 -16.79 -2.00 4.89
N VAL A 33 -15.82 -2.51 5.67
CA VAL A 33 -14.79 -3.43 5.18
C VAL A 33 -15.41 -4.76 4.73
N TYR A 34 -16.36 -5.30 5.50
CA TYR A 34 -17.04 -6.54 5.11
C TYR A 34 -17.92 -6.39 3.85
N GLN A 35 -18.45 -5.20 3.60
CA GLN A 35 -19.24 -4.88 2.41
C GLN A 35 -18.41 -4.64 1.14
N TRP A 36 -17.08 -4.58 1.24
CA TRP A 36 -16.24 -4.49 0.06
C TRP A 36 -16.39 -5.70 -0.84
N PRO A 37 -16.30 -5.50 -2.17
CA PRO A 37 -16.28 -6.61 -3.11
C PRO A 37 -15.05 -7.49 -2.86
N ASP A 38 -15.13 -8.76 -3.23
CA ASP A 38 -13.98 -9.69 -3.14
C ASP A 38 -12.81 -9.29 -4.03
N GLY A 39 -13.08 -8.48 -5.06
CA GLY A 39 -12.09 -7.97 -6.00
C GLY A 39 -11.39 -6.67 -5.57
N PRO A 40 -11.17 -5.72 -6.50
CA PRO A 40 -10.52 -4.44 -6.21
C PRO A 40 -11.24 -3.70 -5.09
N ILE A 41 -10.49 -3.24 -4.08
CA ILE A 41 -11.04 -2.22 -3.18
C ILE A 41 -11.06 -0.87 -3.92
N ASP A 42 -11.90 0.04 -3.42
CA ASP A 42 -11.97 1.40 -3.95
C ASP A 42 -10.60 2.08 -3.97
N GLU A 43 -10.29 2.77 -5.07
CA GLU A 43 -8.99 3.39 -5.33
C GLU A 43 -8.56 4.33 -4.19
N ARG A 44 -9.50 5.05 -3.58
CA ARG A 44 -9.21 5.92 -2.43
C ARG A 44 -8.58 5.16 -1.27
N HIS A 45 -9.10 3.97 -0.97
CA HIS A 45 -8.58 3.14 0.11
C HIS A 45 -7.26 2.47 -0.31
N ALA A 46 -7.15 2.03 -1.56
CA ALA A 46 -5.93 1.44 -2.09
C ALA A 46 -4.75 2.43 -2.03
N LEU A 47 -4.95 3.67 -2.47
CA LEU A 47 -3.94 4.73 -2.40
C LEU A 47 -3.54 5.05 -0.97
N LYS A 48 -4.50 5.13 -0.04
CA LYS A 48 -4.22 5.38 1.38
C LYS A 48 -3.44 4.23 2.02
N LEU A 49 -3.76 2.98 1.67
CA LEU A 49 -2.98 1.81 2.09
C LEU A 49 -1.56 1.88 1.55
N ARG A 50 -1.42 2.23 0.28
CA ARG A 50 -0.16 2.28 -0.45
C ARG A 50 0.80 3.38 -0.03
N PHE A 51 0.31 4.56 0.30
CA PHE A 51 1.17 5.72 0.54
C PHE A 51 1.18 6.19 1.99
N VAL A 52 0.21 5.79 2.80
CA VAL A 52 0.05 6.31 4.17
C VAL A 52 0.14 5.22 5.23
N LEU A 53 -0.58 4.11 5.05
CA LEU A 53 -0.73 3.12 6.13
C LEU A 53 0.32 2.00 6.09
N LYS A 54 0.61 1.47 4.91
CA LYS A 54 1.52 0.35 4.71
C LYS A 54 2.33 0.51 3.40
N PRO A 55 3.12 1.58 3.27
CA PRO A 55 3.99 1.76 2.11
C PRO A 55 5.02 0.65 1.93
N ASP A 56 5.50 0.01 3.01
CA ASP A 56 6.41 -1.13 2.88
C ASP A 56 5.76 -2.38 2.28
N VAL A 57 4.44 -2.53 2.44
CA VAL A 57 3.68 -3.71 1.96
C VAL A 57 3.12 -3.47 0.57
N PHE A 58 2.60 -2.27 0.34
CA PHE A 58 1.84 -1.94 -0.88
C PHE A 58 2.54 -0.91 -1.75
N GLY A 59 3.57 -0.22 -1.25
CA GLY A 59 4.20 0.97 -1.83
C GLY A 59 5.30 0.71 -2.84
N ALA A 60 5.45 -0.51 -3.37
CA ALA A 60 6.39 -0.80 -4.45
C ALA A 60 5.99 -0.07 -5.75
N VAL A 61 6.31 1.22 -5.82
CA VAL A 61 6.59 1.96 -7.06
C VAL A 61 8.10 1.77 -7.27
N PRO A 62 8.54 1.39 -8.48
CA PRO A 62 9.93 1.06 -8.76
C PRO A 62 10.82 2.15 -8.20
N GLU A 63 11.76 1.71 -7.38
CA GLU A 63 13.01 2.38 -7.09
C GLU A 63 13.50 2.99 -8.41
N ALA A 64 13.20 4.27 -8.62
CA ALA A 64 14.10 5.10 -9.37
C ALA A 64 15.37 4.98 -8.54
N THR A 65 16.31 4.18 -9.05
CA THR A 65 17.72 4.21 -8.70
C THR A 65 18.20 5.64 -8.86
N ASP A 66 17.87 6.50 -7.91
CA ASP A 66 18.66 7.66 -7.53
C ASP A 66 19.79 7.10 -6.66
N THR A 67 20.60 6.24 -7.28
CA THR A 67 22.00 6.17 -6.89
C THR A 67 22.52 7.55 -7.26
N PRO A 68 22.84 8.44 -6.31
CA PRO A 68 23.70 9.56 -6.67
C PRO A 68 24.91 8.91 -7.34
N PRO A 69 25.30 9.28 -8.57
CA PRO A 69 26.55 8.79 -9.09
C PRO A 69 27.57 9.15 -8.03
N ALA A 70 28.15 8.12 -7.41
CA ALA A 70 29.35 8.27 -6.63
C ALA A 70 30.34 8.82 -7.65
N GLU A 71 30.47 10.14 -7.67
CA GLU A 71 31.61 10.83 -8.25
C GLU A 71 32.78 10.34 -7.40
N ASP A 72 33.38 9.25 -7.86
CA ASP A 72 34.78 8.92 -7.69
C ASP A 72 35.57 10.19 -8.02
N GLN A 73 35.72 11.07 -7.03
CA GLN A 73 36.77 12.07 -7.02
C GLN A 73 38.09 11.33 -6.72
N GLU A 74 38.56 10.58 -7.72
CA GLU A 74 39.93 10.11 -7.83
C GLU A 74 40.53 10.62 -9.14
N ALA A 75 41.31 11.70 -9.03
CA ALA A 75 42.45 12.07 -9.87
C ALA A 75 43.09 13.31 -9.22
N ALA A 76 44.14 13.17 -8.41
CA ALA A 76 45.55 13.05 -8.82
C ALA A 76 46.10 14.33 -9.45
#